data_AF-A0AAV2JFU9-F1
#
_entry.id   AF-A0AAV2JFU9-F1
#
_cell.length_a   1.000
_cell.length_b   1.000
_cell.length_c   1.000
_cell.angle_alpha   90.00
_cell.angle_beta   90.00
_cell.angle_gamma   90.00
#
_symmetry.space_group_name_H-M   'P 1'
#
loop_
_entity.id
_entity.type
_entity.pdbx_description
1 polymer ?
#
loop_
_entity_poly.entity_id
_entity_poly.type
_entity_poly.pdbx_seq_one_letter_code
_entity_poly.pdbx_strand_id
1 'polypeptide(L)'
;MGNNQSSDKLVVNQYLDGQGPPTLEQAASKGPPKVNCQPPGHMTWVVLHRDLPGFSNDNTLQVNFSFPAGMQMEGHPHPGQPYPSLRLCAYLPDSREGRKVLGLLEKAFQQQLIFSVSTDIHGEDVVCPAAVPLKTQSEGGAAMNGYPDDDYLKTVTRVLKEKLDQ
;
A
#
# COMPACT_ATOMS: atom_id res chain seq x y z
N MET A 1 -15.20 66.09 30.92
CA MET A 1 -15.85 64.90 31.51
C MET A 1 -16.29 63.99 30.37
N GLY A 2 -15.96 62.68 30.44
CA GLY A 2 -16.61 61.63 29.64
C GLY A 2 -15.84 61.09 28.43
N ASN A 3 -14.90 60.16 28.68
CA ASN A 3 -14.40 59.20 27.69
C ASN A 3 -15.24 57.91 27.82
N ASN A 4 -15.90 57.44 26.76
CA ASN A 4 -16.54 56.12 26.72
C ASN A 4 -15.69 55.19 25.83
N GLN A 5 -14.90 54.33 26.47
CA GLN A 5 -14.26 53.20 25.84
C GLN A 5 -15.15 51.97 26.10
N SER A 6 -15.67 51.39 25.02
CA SER A 6 -16.39 50.13 25.03
C SER A 6 -15.36 48.99 25.10
N SER A 7 -15.32 48.25 26.21
CA SER A 7 -14.49 47.05 26.31
C SER A 7 -15.34 45.81 26.08
N ASP A 8 -15.07 45.20 24.93
CA ASP A 8 -15.43 43.85 24.55
C ASP A 8 -15.03 42.87 25.67
N LYS A 9 -16.03 42.24 26.31
CA LYS A 9 -15.81 41.22 27.34
C LYS A 9 -15.50 39.90 26.65
N LEU A 10 -14.23 39.67 26.37
CA LEU A 10 -13.70 38.32 26.12
C LEU A 10 -13.94 37.45 27.36
N VAL A 11 -14.90 36.53 27.27
CA VAL A 11 -15.04 35.43 28.22
C VAL A 11 -13.83 34.53 28.06
N VAL A 12 -12.91 34.62 29.02
CA VAL A 12 -11.80 33.68 29.17
C VAL A 12 -12.33 32.48 29.94
N ASN A 13 -12.33 31.30 29.31
CA ASN A 13 -12.60 30.04 30.00
C ASN A 13 -11.52 29.84 31.06
N GLN A 14 -11.92 29.98 32.32
CA GLN A 14 -11.10 29.73 33.49
C GLN A 14 -10.95 28.20 33.64
N TYR A 15 -9.75 27.67 33.39
CA TYR A 15 -9.44 26.26 33.61
C TYR A 15 -9.50 25.96 35.11
N LEU A 16 -10.46 25.13 35.52
CA LEU A 16 -10.76 24.89 36.94
C LEU A 16 -9.82 23.91 37.66
N ASP A 17 -8.80 23.35 37.01
CA ASP A 17 -7.98 22.28 37.61
C ASP A 17 -6.45 22.42 37.40
N GLY A 18 -5.94 23.61 37.07
CA GLY A 18 -4.49 23.86 37.01
C GLY A 18 -3.72 23.11 35.91
N GLN A 19 -4.41 22.32 35.07
CA GLN A 19 -3.86 21.78 33.84
C GLN A 19 -4.16 22.76 32.70
N GLY A 20 -3.11 23.38 32.17
CA GLY A 20 -3.20 24.16 30.93
C GLY A 20 -3.68 23.29 29.76
N PRO A 21 -4.03 23.90 28.63
CA PRO A 21 -4.36 23.12 27.44
C PRO A 21 -3.21 22.14 27.15
N PRO A 22 -3.50 20.84 26.89
CA PRO A 22 -2.46 19.87 26.59
C PRO A 22 -1.63 20.39 25.41
N THR A 23 -0.31 20.33 25.53
CA THR A 23 0.61 20.80 24.49
C THR A 23 0.34 20.03 23.20
N LEU A 24 0.43 20.70 22.05
CA LEU A 24 0.27 20.11 20.70
C LEU A 24 1.12 18.83 20.49
N GLU A 25 2.20 18.65 21.25
CA GLU A 25 3.04 17.44 21.25
C GLU A 25 2.34 16.19 21.82
N GLN A 26 1.41 16.33 22.77
CA GLN A 26 0.74 15.20 23.40
C GLN A 26 -0.43 14.64 22.57
N ALA A 27 -0.93 15.40 21.59
CA ALA A 27 -1.95 14.94 20.64
C ALA A 27 -1.35 14.21 19.41
N ALA A 28 -0.03 14.27 19.20
CA ALA A 28 0.62 13.80 17.98
C ALA A 28 1.21 12.37 18.04
N SER A 29 1.09 11.65 19.16
CA SER A 29 1.73 10.33 19.31
C SER A 29 0.87 9.13 18.89
N LYS A 30 -0.34 9.37 18.39
CA LYS A 30 -1.10 8.37 17.64
C LYS A 30 -1.34 8.96 16.27
N GLY A 31 -0.42 8.70 15.34
CA GLY A 31 -0.74 8.82 13.93
C GLY A 31 -2.07 8.11 13.66
N PRO A 32 -2.84 8.55 12.65
CA PRO A 32 -4.10 7.89 12.32
C PRO A 32 -3.85 6.38 12.23
N PRO A 33 -4.82 5.53 12.64
CA PRO A 33 -4.71 4.09 12.42
C PRO A 33 -4.27 3.90 10.97
N LYS A 34 -3.28 3.04 10.74
CA LYS A 34 -2.76 2.76 9.41
C LYS A 34 -3.88 2.09 8.63
N VAL A 35 -4.78 2.89 8.06
CA VAL A 35 -5.90 2.41 7.27
C VAL A 35 -5.25 1.77 6.06
N ASN A 36 -5.45 0.47 5.90
CA ASN A 36 -5.02 -0.23 4.71
C ASN A 36 -5.77 0.38 3.53
N CYS A 37 -5.03 1.11 2.69
CA CYS A 37 -5.59 1.95 1.63
C CYS A 37 -5.58 1.25 0.26
N GLN A 38 -5.54 -0.07 0.21
CA GLN A 38 -5.69 -0.77 -1.07
C GLN A 38 -7.12 -0.59 -1.60
N PRO A 39 -7.29 -0.10 -2.84
CA PRO A 39 -8.61 0.00 -3.46
C PRO A 39 -9.29 -1.38 -3.62
N PRO A 40 -10.64 -1.44 -3.75
CA PRO A 40 -11.32 -2.68 -4.08
C PRO A 40 -10.88 -3.17 -5.46
N GLY A 41 -10.54 -4.46 -5.55
CA GLY A 41 -10.05 -5.07 -6.79
C GLY A 41 -10.09 -6.59 -6.74
N HIS A 42 -9.62 -7.20 -7.82
CA HIS A 42 -9.57 -8.65 -7.99
C HIS A 42 -8.14 -9.13 -8.15
N MET A 43 -7.85 -10.28 -7.54
CA MET A 43 -6.63 -11.04 -7.72
C MET A 43 -7.01 -12.42 -8.26
N THR A 44 -6.39 -12.81 -9.36
CA THR A 44 -6.54 -14.14 -9.97
C THR A 44 -5.17 -14.64 -10.40
N TRP A 45 -5.03 -15.93 -10.71
CA TRP A 45 -3.77 -16.47 -11.21
C TRP A 45 -4.01 -17.61 -12.19
N VAL A 46 -3.05 -17.83 -13.06
CA VAL A 46 -3.03 -18.94 -14.03
C VAL A 46 -1.65 -19.58 -14.06
N VAL A 47 -1.58 -20.85 -14.46
CA VAL A 47 -0.30 -21.54 -14.74
C VAL A 47 -0.01 -21.40 -16.23
N LEU A 48 1.18 -20.90 -16.55
CA LEU A 48 1.73 -20.85 -17.90
C LEU A 48 2.74 -21.98 -18.05
N HIS A 49 2.59 -22.78 -19.10
CA HIS A 49 3.51 -23.88 -19.44
C HIS A 49 4.80 -23.37 -20.09
N ARG A 50 5.55 -22.57 -19.34
CA ARG A 50 6.87 -22.03 -19.70
C ARG A 50 7.66 -21.77 -18.42
N ASP A 51 8.98 -21.84 -18.53
CA ASP A 51 9.90 -21.56 -17.44
C ASP A 51 10.17 -20.05 -17.28
N LEU A 52 10.58 -19.69 -16.06
CA LEU A 52 11.23 -18.40 -15.79
C LEU A 52 12.75 -18.62 -15.79
N PRO A 53 13.54 -17.60 -16.21
CA PRO A 53 14.98 -17.63 -16.02
C PRO A 53 15.37 -17.95 -14.57
N GLY A 54 16.17 -18.98 -14.36
CA GLY A 54 16.55 -19.50 -13.02
C GLY A 54 15.64 -20.62 -12.48
N PHE A 55 14.54 -20.94 -13.17
CA PHE A 55 13.55 -21.95 -12.75
C PHE A 55 13.16 -22.88 -13.91
N SER A 56 14.15 -23.45 -14.62
CA SER A 56 13.93 -24.24 -15.84
C SER A 56 13.17 -25.57 -15.66
N ASN A 57 12.92 -26.01 -14.43
CA ASN A 57 12.16 -27.23 -14.13
C ASN A 57 10.73 -26.96 -13.65
N ASP A 58 10.36 -25.69 -13.46
CA ASP A 58 9.05 -25.29 -12.96
C ASP A 58 8.30 -24.49 -14.03
N ASN A 59 6.97 -24.63 -14.06
CA ASN A 59 6.12 -23.74 -14.85
C ASN A 59 6.12 -22.32 -14.26
N THR A 60 5.39 -21.40 -14.87
CA THR A 60 5.23 -20.03 -14.36
C THR A 60 3.82 -19.80 -13.85
N LEU A 61 3.66 -19.31 -12.63
CA LEU A 61 2.42 -18.72 -12.15
C LEU A 61 2.36 -17.25 -12.58
N GLN A 62 1.37 -16.89 -13.39
CA GLN A 62 1.05 -15.50 -13.68
C GLN A 62 -0.10 -15.06 -12.79
N VAL A 63 0.20 -14.13 -11.88
CA VAL A 63 -0.77 -13.49 -10.98
C VAL A 63 -1.27 -12.21 -11.63
N ASN A 64 -2.58 -12.07 -11.75
CA ASN A 64 -3.25 -10.94 -12.37
C ASN A 64 -4.01 -10.13 -11.31
N PHE A 65 -3.64 -8.87 -11.17
CA PHE A 65 -4.34 -7.89 -10.35
C PHE A 65 -5.15 -6.96 -11.25
N SER A 66 -6.39 -6.69 -10.87
CA SER A 66 -7.30 -5.82 -11.61
C SER A 66 -8.03 -4.90 -10.64
N PHE A 67 -7.83 -3.60 -10.81
CA PHE A 67 -8.53 -2.56 -10.06
C PHE A 67 -9.35 -1.72 -11.04
N PRO A 68 -10.68 -1.60 -10.84
CA PRO A 68 -11.49 -0.65 -11.60
C PRO A 68 -11.08 0.79 -11.26
N ALA A 69 -11.46 1.74 -12.11
CA ALA A 69 -11.35 3.16 -11.75
C ALA A 69 -12.26 3.47 -10.56
N GLY A 70 -11.85 4.42 -9.72
CA GLY A 70 -12.58 4.76 -8.50
C GLY A 70 -12.18 6.10 -7.93
N MET A 71 -12.60 6.36 -6.69
CA MET A 71 -12.31 7.59 -5.94
C MET A 71 -11.37 7.31 -4.77
N GLN A 72 -10.47 8.24 -4.50
CA GLN A 72 -9.47 8.15 -3.44
C GLN A 72 -10.09 8.23 -2.04
N MET A 73 -9.61 7.37 -1.13
CA MET A 73 -10.02 7.28 0.27
C MET A 73 -9.26 8.29 1.14
N GLU A 74 -9.68 8.47 2.39
CA GLU A 74 -9.09 9.46 3.32
C GLU A 74 -7.59 9.24 3.63
N GLY A 75 -7.04 8.06 3.34
CA GLY A 75 -5.61 7.76 3.46
C GLY A 75 -4.80 7.77 2.16
N HIS A 76 -5.39 8.23 1.05
CA HIS A 76 -4.72 8.43 -0.24
C HIS A 76 -4.14 9.85 -0.36
N PRO A 77 -3.20 10.10 -1.32
CA PRO A 77 -2.58 11.43 -1.47
C PRO A 77 -3.59 12.56 -1.71
N HIS A 78 -4.67 12.30 -2.46
CA HIS A 78 -5.70 13.30 -2.77
C HIS A 78 -7.11 12.73 -2.55
N PRO A 79 -7.60 12.65 -1.29
CA PRO A 79 -8.91 12.10 -0.98
C PRO A 79 -10.05 12.75 -1.78
N GLY A 80 -10.95 11.93 -2.31
CA GLY A 80 -12.07 12.36 -3.16
C GLY A 80 -11.73 12.62 -4.63
N GLN A 81 -10.46 12.58 -5.04
CA GLN A 81 -10.07 12.64 -6.45
C GLN A 81 -10.18 11.26 -7.13
N PRO A 82 -10.43 11.20 -8.44
CA PRO A 82 -10.46 9.93 -9.16
C PRO A 82 -9.06 9.34 -9.32
N TYR A 83 -8.99 8.01 -9.46
CA TYR A 83 -7.82 7.29 -9.96
C TYR A 83 -8.23 6.36 -11.12
N PRO A 84 -7.35 6.12 -12.11
CA PRO A 84 -7.67 5.26 -13.25
C PRO A 84 -7.64 3.77 -12.88
N SER A 85 -8.28 2.94 -13.71
CA SER A 85 -8.20 1.49 -13.56
C SER A 85 -6.78 0.97 -13.78
N LEU A 86 -6.37 -0.04 -13.02
CA LEU A 86 -5.08 -0.71 -13.16
C LEU A 86 -5.28 -2.19 -13.52
N ARG A 87 -4.47 -2.68 -14.47
CA ARG A 87 -4.19 -4.10 -14.64
C ARG A 87 -2.69 -4.33 -14.50
N LEU A 88 -2.31 -5.20 -13.58
CA LEU A 88 -0.91 -5.53 -13.33
C LEU A 88 -0.73 -7.04 -13.26
N CYS A 89 0.30 -7.55 -13.94
CA CYS A 89 0.69 -8.95 -13.88
C CYS A 89 1.97 -9.09 -13.08
N ALA A 90 2.06 -10.14 -12.27
CA ALA A 90 3.28 -10.55 -11.59
C ALA A 90 3.58 -12.02 -11.85
N TYR A 91 4.86 -12.38 -11.82
CA TYR A 91 5.33 -13.73 -12.15
C TYR A 91 6.00 -14.41 -10.95
N LEU A 92 5.60 -15.65 -10.68
CA LEU A 92 6.23 -16.55 -9.72
C LEU A 92 6.54 -17.87 -10.41
N PRO A 93 7.61 -18.59 -10.02
CA PRO A 93 7.77 -19.97 -10.44
C PRO A 93 6.66 -20.83 -9.83
N ASP A 94 6.19 -21.84 -10.55
CA ASP A 94 5.23 -22.84 -10.07
C ASP A 94 5.90 -23.92 -9.20
N SER A 95 6.88 -23.51 -8.41
CA SER A 95 7.61 -24.35 -7.48
C SER A 95 6.90 -24.38 -6.13
N ARG A 96 7.36 -25.27 -5.24
CA ARG A 96 6.87 -25.32 -3.85
C ARG A 96 7.03 -23.97 -3.13
N GLU A 97 8.13 -23.28 -3.35
CA GLU A 97 8.40 -21.96 -2.77
C GLU A 97 7.52 -20.88 -3.39
N GLY A 98 7.37 -20.87 -4.72
CA GLY A 98 6.50 -19.92 -5.41
C GLY A 98 5.03 -20.05 -5.02
N ARG A 99 4.53 -21.29 -4.85
CA ARG A 99 3.16 -21.53 -4.34
C ARG A 99 2.95 -21.06 -2.90
N LYS A 100 3.98 -21.14 -2.04
CA LYS A 100 3.91 -20.55 -0.68
C LYS A 100 3.78 -19.03 -0.77
N VAL A 101 4.56 -18.39 -1.63
CA VAL A 101 4.47 -16.94 -1.87
C VAL A 101 3.09 -16.56 -2.41
N LEU A 102 2.55 -17.32 -3.36
CA LEU A 102 1.20 -17.10 -3.89
C LEU A 102 0.14 -17.10 -2.77
N GLY A 103 0.14 -18.10 -1.90
CA GLY A 103 -0.81 -18.16 -0.78
C GLY A 103 -0.65 -17.02 0.23
N LEU A 104 0.57 -16.51 0.42
CA LEU A 104 0.81 -15.32 1.25
C LEU A 104 0.30 -14.04 0.55
N LEU A 105 0.51 -13.92 -0.77
CA LEU A 105 -0.01 -12.81 -1.57
C LEU A 105 -1.54 -12.77 -1.54
N GLU A 106 -2.21 -13.93 -1.66
CA GLU A 106 -3.67 -14.00 -1.58
C GLU A 106 -4.20 -13.49 -0.25
N LYS A 107 -3.58 -13.92 0.87
CA LYS A 107 -3.94 -13.43 2.22
C LYS A 107 -3.68 -11.94 2.37
N ALA A 108 -2.52 -11.46 1.94
CA ALA A 108 -2.17 -10.05 2.07
C ALA A 108 -3.02 -9.16 1.15
N PHE A 109 -3.45 -9.66 0.00
CA PHE A 109 -4.40 -8.97 -0.87
C PHE A 109 -5.77 -8.86 -0.22
N GLN A 110 -6.28 -9.93 0.42
CA GLN A 110 -7.54 -9.91 1.17
C GLN A 110 -7.50 -8.93 2.35
N GLN A 111 -6.34 -8.75 2.97
CA GLN A 111 -6.12 -7.78 4.05
C GLN A 111 -5.78 -6.36 3.55
N GLN A 112 -5.84 -6.11 2.23
CA GLN A 112 -5.60 -4.80 1.63
C GLN A 112 -4.16 -4.25 1.83
N LEU A 113 -3.16 -5.14 1.84
CA LEU A 113 -1.76 -4.81 2.20
C LEU A 113 -0.79 -4.69 1.01
N ILE A 114 -1.22 -5.03 -0.21
CA ILE A 114 -0.31 -5.14 -1.37
C ILE A 114 -0.18 -3.81 -2.11
N PHE A 115 -1.30 -3.14 -2.38
CA PHE A 115 -1.36 -1.92 -3.20
C PHE A 115 -1.81 -0.71 -2.39
N SER A 116 -1.49 0.48 -2.90
CA SER A 116 -2.05 1.75 -2.48
C SER A 116 -2.21 2.66 -3.70
N VAL A 117 -2.91 3.78 -3.55
CA VAL A 117 -2.81 4.88 -4.50
C VAL A 117 -1.59 5.72 -4.14
N SER A 118 -0.83 6.13 -5.15
CA SER A 118 0.30 7.06 -5.00
C SER A 118 0.41 7.92 -6.26
N THR A 119 0.95 9.11 -6.08
CA THR A 119 1.22 10.05 -7.17
C THR A 119 2.49 9.62 -7.91
N ASP A 120 2.41 9.45 -9.23
CA ASP A 120 3.55 9.09 -10.06
C ASP A 120 4.47 10.28 -10.36
N ILE A 121 5.51 10.06 -11.17
CA ILE A 121 6.47 11.11 -11.56
C ILE A 121 5.84 12.22 -12.42
N HIS A 122 4.68 11.97 -13.01
CA HIS A 122 3.94 12.90 -13.85
C HIS A 122 2.86 13.66 -13.07
N GLY A 123 2.67 13.35 -11.79
CA GLY A 123 1.65 13.98 -10.95
C GLY A 123 0.30 13.26 -10.99
N GLU A 124 0.22 12.08 -11.60
CA GLU A 124 -1.02 11.31 -11.73
C GLU A 124 -1.17 10.34 -10.56
N ASP A 125 -2.35 10.30 -9.95
CA ASP A 125 -2.64 9.38 -8.86
C ASP A 125 -3.05 8.01 -9.40
N VAL A 126 -2.16 7.03 -9.21
CA VAL A 126 -2.31 5.68 -9.76
C VAL A 126 -2.23 4.63 -8.67
N VAL A 127 -2.90 3.50 -8.89
CA VAL A 127 -2.72 2.33 -8.05
C VAL A 127 -1.33 1.75 -8.31
N CYS A 128 -0.54 1.53 -7.27
CA CYS A 128 0.80 0.95 -7.37
C CYS A 128 1.08 -0.02 -6.21
N PRO A 129 2.01 -0.98 -6.39
CA PRO A 129 2.49 -1.81 -5.29
C PRO A 129 3.08 -0.93 -4.19
N ALA A 130 2.63 -1.09 -2.94
CA ALA A 130 3.05 -0.22 -1.85
C ALA A 130 4.39 -0.65 -1.25
N ALA A 131 4.45 -1.86 -0.68
CA ALA A 131 5.63 -2.36 0.02
C ALA A 131 6.01 -3.79 -0.36
N VAL A 132 5.13 -4.51 -1.04
CA VAL A 132 5.40 -5.89 -1.46
C VAL A 132 6.05 -5.85 -2.84
N PRO A 133 7.30 -6.33 -2.98
CA PRO A 133 7.96 -6.36 -4.29
C PRO A 133 7.28 -7.40 -5.19
N LEU A 134 6.86 -6.96 -6.37
CA LEU A 134 6.25 -7.82 -7.40
C LEU A 134 7.17 -7.93 -8.60
N LYS A 135 7.31 -9.13 -9.15
CA LYS A 135 8.03 -9.35 -10.41
C LYS A 135 7.12 -9.11 -11.59
N THR A 136 7.10 -7.87 -12.10
CA THR A 136 6.22 -7.46 -13.20
C THR A 136 6.75 -7.83 -14.58
N GLN A 137 8.02 -8.24 -14.68
CA GLN A 137 8.63 -8.77 -15.89
C GLN A 137 8.98 -10.25 -15.73
N SER A 138 8.85 -11.04 -16.79
CA SER A 138 9.31 -12.44 -16.78
C SER A 138 10.82 -12.56 -16.98
N GLU A 139 11.47 -11.54 -17.54
CA GLU A 139 12.89 -11.51 -17.89
C GLU A 139 13.49 -10.13 -17.56
N GLY A 140 14.79 -9.93 -17.81
CA GLY A 140 15.49 -8.66 -17.58
C GLY A 140 16.12 -8.50 -16.19
N GLY A 141 16.05 -9.56 -15.36
CA GLY A 141 16.71 -9.63 -14.05
C GLY A 141 16.14 -8.70 -12.99
N ALA A 142 16.76 -8.70 -11.82
CA ALA A 142 16.32 -7.93 -10.65
C ALA A 142 16.12 -6.43 -10.92
N ALA A 143 17.00 -5.82 -11.73
CA ALA A 143 16.96 -4.39 -12.04
C ALA A 143 15.68 -3.95 -12.79
N MET A 144 15.04 -4.87 -13.51
CA MET A 144 13.82 -4.62 -14.27
C MET A 144 12.58 -5.21 -13.60
N ASN A 145 12.65 -5.54 -12.31
CA ASN A 145 11.61 -6.30 -11.61
C ASN A 145 11.28 -7.62 -12.33
N GLY A 146 12.29 -8.29 -12.88
CA GLY A 146 12.16 -9.56 -13.59
C GLY A 146 13.13 -10.64 -13.10
N TYR A 147 13.20 -11.73 -13.86
CA TYR A 147 14.06 -12.87 -13.58
C TYR A 147 15.27 -12.92 -14.53
N PRO A 148 16.40 -13.56 -14.14
CA PRO A 148 16.62 -14.28 -12.89
C PRO A 148 16.83 -13.34 -11.68
N ASP A 149 16.40 -13.79 -10.50
CA ASP A 149 16.62 -13.14 -9.20
C ASP A 149 16.52 -14.18 -8.08
N ASP A 150 17.66 -14.67 -7.63
CA ASP A 150 17.76 -15.76 -6.65
C ASP A 150 17.27 -15.39 -5.23
N ASP A 151 17.29 -14.10 -4.87
CA ASP A 151 16.87 -13.67 -3.53
C ASP A 151 15.38 -13.29 -3.47
N TYR A 152 14.74 -13.08 -4.63
CA TYR A 152 13.37 -12.58 -4.70
C TYR A 152 12.37 -13.35 -3.83
N LEU A 153 12.30 -14.68 -3.96
CA LEU A 153 11.32 -15.49 -3.22
C LEU A 153 11.53 -15.40 -1.71
N LYS A 154 12.78 -15.29 -1.26
CA LYS A 154 13.12 -15.13 0.16
C LYS A 154 12.71 -13.75 0.66
N THR A 155 13.07 -12.71 -0.08
CA THR A 155 12.75 -11.32 0.27
C THR A 155 11.24 -11.07 0.29
N VAL A 156 10.50 -11.48 -0.75
CA VAL A 156 9.03 -11.28 -0.79
C VAL A 156 8.33 -12.10 0.30
N THR A 157 8.78 -13.32 0.59
CA THR A 157 8.24 -14.13 1.68
C THR A 157 8.42 -13.43 3.03
N ARG A 158 9.62 -12.88 3.30
CA ARG A 158 9.90 -12.15 4.54
C ARG A 158 8.97 -10.94 4.67
N VAL A 159 8.91 -10.10 3.64
CA VAL A 159 8.08 -8.90 3.63
C VAL A 159 6.60 -9.25 3.84
N LEU A 160 6.09 -10.26 3.15
CA LEU A 160 4.69 -10.68 3.31
C LEU A 160 4.38 -11.19 4.72
N LYS A 161 5.27 -11.98 5.32
CA LYS A 161 5.11 -12.44 6.70
C LYS A 161 5.12 -11.28 7.69
N GLU A 162 6.06 -10.34 7.55
CA GLU A 162 6.13 -9.15 8.41
C GLU A 162 4.86 -8.29 8.31
N LYS A 163 4.22 -8.24 7.15
CA LYS A 163 2.97 -7.49 6.93
C LYS A 163 1.74 -8.22 7.49
N LEU A 164 1.71 -9.54 7.40
CA LEU A 164 0.59 -10.38 7.84
C LEU A 164 0.57 -10.62 9.37
N ASP A 165 1.69 -10.41 10.05
CA ASP A 165 1.84 -10.57 11.50
C ASP A 165 1.58 -9.27 12.29
N GLN A 166 1.39 -8.13 11.59
CA GLN A 166 1.08 -6.81 12.17
C GLN A 166 -0.43 -6.63 12.39
#